data_AF-A0A967UHZ0-F1
#
_entry.id   AF-A0A967UHZ0-F1
#
_cell.length_a   1.000
_cell.length_b   1.000
_cell.length_c   1.000
_cell.angle_alpha   90.00
_cell.angle_beta   90.00
_cell.angle_gamma   90.00
#
_symmetry.space_group_name_H-M   'P 1'
#
loop_
_entity.id
_entity.type
_entity.pdbx_description
1 polymer ?
#
loop_
_entity_poly.entity_id
_entity_poly.type
_entity_poly.pdbx_seq_one_letter_code
_entity_poly.pdbx_strand_id
1 'polypeptide(L)'
;MITSDYQQRQTEDFVHLLQEEKAAEENLLRRSLDQKGRLLSDLMAQTAVGLIFNYDYETLGQIADNAANDRDIAYVVFYGSDASALTAEPQDSGADRIVRKPIMHSAYGEEQQIGMVEVGLREDSIRVAVDKLEQRMAGVVDDSRRANAEATSTIVQRIVVFALLGIV
;
A
#
# COMPACT_ATOMS: atom_id res chain seq x y z
N MET A 1 10.17 -36.76 -22.39
CA MET A 1 8.80 -36.40 -21.98
C MET A 1 8.71 -36.11 -20.48
N ILE A 2 9.34 -36.90 -19.59
CA ILE A 2 9.34 -36.69 -18.12
C ILE A 2 9.98 -35.36 -17.67
N THR A 3 10.99 -34.84 -18.40
CA THR A 3 11.65 -33.56 -18.08
C THR A 3 10.79 -32.32 -18.32
N SER A 4 9.89 -32.37 -19.31
CA SER A 4 8.99 -31.25 -19.66
C SER A 4 7.98 -30.97 -18.53
N ASP A 5 7.36 -32.02 -17.99
CA ASP A 5 6.37 -31.90 -16.92
C ASP A 5 6.99 -31.40 -15.62
N TYR A 6 8.23 -31.80 -15.33
CA TYR A 6 8.95 -31.38 -14.13
C TYR A 6 9.35 -29.90 -14.20
N GLN A 7 9.81 -29.44 -15.37
CA GLN A 7 10.15 -28.04 -15.62
C GLN A 7 8.91 -27.12 -15.63
N GLN A 8 7.79 -27.63 -16.15
CA GLN A 8 6.53 -26.93 -16.12
C GLN A 8 6.01 -26.75 -14.69
N ARG A 9 5.99 -27.82 -13.88
CA ARG A 9 5.63 -27.74 -12.46
C ARG A 9 6.53 -26.79 -11.68
N GLN A 10 7.85 -26.84 -11.92
CA GLN A 10 8.79 -25.92 -11.26
C GLN A 10 8.50 -24.45 -11.60
N THR A 11 8.10 -24.16 -12.84
CA THR A 11 7.70 -22.82 -13.26
C THR A 11 6.38 -22.39 -12.61
N GLU A 12 5.42 -23.30 -12.50
CA GLU A 12 4.13 -23.07 -11.84
C GLU A 12 4.31 -22.79 -10.34
N ASP A 13 5.11 -23.60 -9.63
CA ASP A 13 5.44 -23.41 -8.21
C ASP A 13 6.14 -22.05 -7.97
N PHE A 14 7.05 -21.67 -8.86
CA PHE A 14 7.73 -20.37 -8.79
C PHE A 14 6.76 -19.20 -9.02
N VAL A 15 5.85 -19.30 -9.99
CA VAL A 15 4.80 -18.28 -10.22
C VAL A 15 3.91 -18.16 -8.99
N HIS A 16 3.53 -19.28 -8.38
CA HIS A 16 2.72 -19.28 -7.16
C HIS A 16 3.42 -18.56 -6.02
N LEU A 17 4.71 -18.86 -5.78
CA LEU A 17 5.50 -18.18 -4.76
C LEU A 17 5.58 -16.66 -4.99
N LEU A 18 5.78 -16.22 -6.23
CA LEU A 18 5.81 -14.78 -6.55
C LEU A 18 4.44 -14.11 -6.31
N GLN A 19 3.34 -14.82 -6.57
CA GLN A 19 2.00 -14.30 -6.28
C GLN A 19 1.74 -14.16 -4.77
N GLU A 20 2.19 -15.13 -3.98
CA GLU A 20 2.14 -15.04 -2.51
C GLU A 20 2.99 -13.87 -1.98
N GLU A 21 4.20 -13.70 -2.50
CA GLU A 21 5.10 -12.60 -2.12
C GLU A 21 4.49 -11.24 -2.48
N LYS A 22 3.91 -11.10 -3.68
CA LYS A 22 3.16 -9.89 -4.09
C LYS A 22 2.04 -9.58 -3.11
N ALA A 23 1.22 -10.57 -2.75
CA ALA A 23 0.12 -10.37 -1.81
C ALA A 23 0.62 -9.97 -0.41
N ALA A 24 1.74 -10.53 0.04
CA ALA A 24 2.37 -10.14 1.30
C ALA A 24 2.89 -8.69 1.26
N GLU A 25 3.53 -8.28 0.17
CA GLU A 25 4.04 -6.91 -0.01
C GLU A 25 2.91 -5.88 -0.06
N GLU A 26 1.84 -6.14 -0.82
CA GLU A 26 0.66 -5.27 -0.86
C GLU A 26 0.06 -5.08 0.54
N ASN A 27 -0.08 -6.18 1.29
CA ASN A 27 -0.60 -6.13 2.66
C ASN A 27 0.31 -5.32 3.59
N LEU A 28 1.63 -5.41 3.43
CA LEU A 28 2.58 -4.64 4.22
C LEU A 28 2.48 -3.14 3.90
N LEU A 29 2.35 -2.77 2.62
CA LEU A 29 2.15 -1.38 2.20
C LEU A 29 0.85 -0.80 2.76
N ARG A 30 -0.26 -1.55 2.68
CA ARG A 30 -1.55 -1.13 3.26
C ARG A 30 -1.47 -0.91 4.77
N ARG A 31 -0.81 -1.81 5.50
CA ARG A 31 -0.60 -1.63 6.96
C ARG A 31 0.27 -0.42 7.28
N SER A 32 1.30 -0.17 6.48
CA SER A 32 2.17 1.01 6.64
C SER A 32 1.39 2.31 6.44
N LEU A 33 0.54 2.35 5.40
CA LEU A 33 -0.35 3.49 5.13
C LEU A 33 -1.35 3.71 6.28
N ASP A 34 -1.96 2.63 6.78
CA ASP A 34 -2.86 2.70 7.94
C ASP A 34 -2.14 3.24 9.19
N GLN A 35 -0.93 2.77 9.44
CA GLN A 35 -0.13 3.22 10.58
C GLN A 35 0.23 4.71 10.43
N LYS A 36 0.60 5.15 9.23
CA LYS A 36 0.85 6.57 8.91
C LYS A 36 -0.40 7.40 9.20
N GLY A 37 -1.56 6.99 8.70
CA GLY A 37 -2.83 7.69 8.95
C GLY A 37 -3.18 7.78 10.43
N ARG A 38 -2.97 6.69 11.20
CA ARG A 38 -3.17 6.69 12.66
C ARG A 38 -2.23 7.66 13.38
N LEU A 39 -0.92 7.58 13.12
CA LEU A 39 0.07 8.46 13.73
C LEU A 39 -0.19 9.93 13.39
N LEU A 40 -0.56 10.21 12.15
CA LEU A 40 -0.95 11.55 11.73
C LEU A 40 -2.19 12.02 12.50
N SER A 41 -3.25 11.20 12.55
CA SER A 41 -4.46 11.55 13.30
C SER A 41 -4.22 11.74 14.80
N ASP A 42 -3.31 10.96 15.39
CA ASP A 42 -2.90 11.12 16.80
C ASP A 42 -2.19 12.45 17.04
N LEU A 43 -1.22 12.79 16.19
CA LEU A 43 -0.50 14.06 16.26
C LEU A 43 -1.43 15.26 16.05
N MET A 44 -2.33 15.16 15.08
CA MET A 44 -3.32 16.19 14.76
C MET A 44 -4.30 16.38 15.92
N ALA A 45 -4.80 15.29 16.50
CA ALA A 45 -5.70 15.36 17.65
C ALA A 45 -5.03 16.05 18.85
N GLN A 46 -3.77 15.72 19.14
CA GLN A 46 -3.02 16.38 20.22
C GLN A 46 -2.78 17.86 19.96
N THR A 47 -2.42 18.22 18.73
CA THR A 47 -2.16 19.61 18.34
C THR A 47 -3.43 20.46 18.34
N ALA A 48 -4.56 19.86 17.98
CA ALA A 48 -5.84 20.55 17.86
C ALA A 48 -6.43 21.03 19.19
N VAL A 49 -6.09 20.38 20.32
CA VAL A 49 -6.65 20.74 21.64
C VAL A 49 -6.50 22.23 21.93
N GLY A 50 -5.28 22.75 21.85
CA GLY A 50 -5.00 24.16 22.14
C GLY A 50 -5.67 25.11 21.14
N LEU A 51 -5.72 24.73 19.87
CA LEU A 51 -6.30 25.57 18.81
C LEU A 51 -7.82 25.65 18.93
N ILE A 52 -8.50 24.54 19.26
CA ILE A 52 -9.94 24.52 19.49
C ILE A 52 -10.32 25.40 20.69
N PHE A 53 -9.59 25.32 21.80
CA PHE A 53 -9.86 26.17 22.97
C PHE A 53 -9.64 27.66 22.71
N ASN A 54 -8.68 28.00 21.86
CA ASN A 54 -8.38 29.37 21.47
C ASN A 54 -9.22 29.87 20.29
N TYR A 55 -10.15 29.06 19.77
CA TYR A 55 -10.93 29.35 18.56
C TYR A 55 -10.06 29.67 17.33
N ASP A 56 -8.85 29.12 17.28
CA ASP A 56 -7.88 29.31 16.19
C ASP A 56 -8.10 28.27 15.09
N TYR A 57 -9.27 28.37 14.44
CA TYR A 57 -9.67 27.48 13.35
C TYR A 57 -8.91 27.75 12.05
N GLU A 58 -8.35 28.96 11.90
CA GLU A 58 -7.51 29.30 10.76
C GLU A 58 -6.22 28.47 10.78
N THR A 59 -5.54 28.38 11.93
CA THR A 59 -4.35 27.53 12.07
C THR A 59 -4.68 26.05 11.90
N LEU A 60 -5.85 25.59 12.38
CA LEU A 60 -6.31 24.21 12.12
C LEU A 60 -6.49 23.93 10.62
N GLY A 61 -7.06 24.89 9.88
CA GLY A 61 -7.20 24.81 8.43
C GLY A 61 -5.83 24.70 7.76
N GLN A 62 -4.88 25.56 8.12
CA GLN A 62 -3.52 25.52 7.57
C GLN A 62 -2.81 24.19 7.86
N ILE A 63 -3.01 23.62 9.05
CA ILE A 63 -2.47 22.32 9.42
C ILE A 63 -3.10 21.21 8.56
N ALA A 64 -4.42 21.25 8.36
CA ALA A 64 -5.13 20.29 7.52
C ALA A 64 -4.66 20.35 6.06
N ASP A 65 -4.54 21.56 5.50
CA ASP A 65 -4.07 21.79 4.13
C ASP A 65 -2.62 21.32 3.95
N ASN A 66 -1.76 21.60 4.94
CA ASN A 66 -0.37 21.15 4.90
C ASN A 66 -0.26 19.61 4.94
N ALA A 67 -1.14 18.94 5.68
CA ALA A 67 -1.19 17.48 5.70
C ALA A 67 -1.69 16.90 4.36
N ALA A 68 -2.65 17.56 3.71
CA ALA A 68 -3.19 17.17 2.40
C ALA A 68 -2.17 17.28 1.25
N ASN A 69 -1.08 18.03 1.44
CA ASN A 69 0.05 18.06 0.51
C ASN A 69 0.82 16.73 0.44
N ASP A 70 0.67 15.85 1.43
CA ASP A 70 1.23 14.51 1.36
C ASP A 70 0.44 13.66 0.33
N ARG A 71 1.16 13.03 -0.60
CA ARG A 71 0.56 12.22 -1.68
C ARG A 71 -0.35 11.09 -1.19
N ASP A 72 -0.14 10.59 0.02
CA ASP A 72 -0.93 9.49 0.59
C ASP A 72 -2.15 10.01 1.38
N ILE A 73 -2.32 11.33 1.53
CA ILE A 73 -3.41 11.96 2.29
C ILE A 73 -4.36 12.67 1.32
N ALA A 74 -5.61 12.23 1.25
CA ALA A 74 -6.62 12.86 0.40
C ALA A 74 -7.10 14.19 0.99
N TYR A 75 -7.38 14.19 2.31
CA TYR A 75 -7.84 15.36 3.05
C TYR A 75 -7.64 15.16 4.55
N VAL A 76 -7.73 16.26 5.30
CA VAL A 76 -7.87 16.26 6.76
C VAL A 76 -9.00 17.22 7.12
N VAL A 77 -9.90 16.79 8.02
CA VAL A 77 -10.97 17.65 8.55
C VAL A 77 -10.99 17.55 10.06
N PHE A 78 -11.09 18.70 10.72
CA PHE A 78 -11.37 18.78 12.15
C PHE A 78 -12.85 19.08 12.37
N TYR A 79 -13.46 18.35 13.29
CA TYR A 79 -14.85 18.52 13.70
C TYR A 79 -14.92 18.91 15.18
N GLY A 80 -15.89 19.75 15.51
CA GLY A 80 -16.23 20.13 16.87
C GLY A 80 -16.96 19.02 17.62
N SER A 81 -17.25 19.29 18.91
CA SER A 81 -18.03 18.39 19.76
C SER A 81 -19.48 18.19 19.30
N ASP A 82 -20.00 19.11 18.50
CA ASP A 82 -21.32 19.06 17.85
C ASP A 82 -21.29 18.36 16.46
N ALA A 83 -20.14 17.80 16.08
CA ALA A 83 -19.87 17.23 14.75
C ALA A 83 -19.93 18.23 13.60
N SER A 84 -19.94 19.54 13.87
CA SER A 84 -19.76 20.56 12.83
C SER A 84 -18.29 20.60 12.39
N ALA A 85 -18.06 20.79 11.08
CA ALA A 85 -16.72 20.96 10.55
C ALA A 85 -16.14 22.31 11.00
N LEU A 86 -14.97 22.25 11.62
CA LEU A 86 -14.19 23.43 12.04
C LEU A 86 -13.25 23.90 10.93
N THR A 87 -12.94 23.02 9.97
CA THR A 87 -12.13 23.30 8.78
C THR A 87 -12.92 22.99 7.51
N ALA A 88 -12.40 23.42 6.35
CA ALA A 88 -13.05 23.16 5.07
C ALA A 88 -13.22 21.64 4.84
N GLU A 89 -14.43 21.23 4.47
CA GLU A 89 -14.68 19.86 4.01
C GLU A 89 -14.36 19.73 2.52
N PRO A 90 -13.75 18.61 2.10
CA PRO A 90 -13.50 18.36 0.69
C PRO A 90 -14.83 18.18 -0.07
N GLN A 91 -14.96 18.80 -1.24
CA GLN A 91 -16.14 18.61 -2.12
C GLN A 91 -16.19 17.21 -2.74
N ASP A 92 -15.03 16.63 -3.00
CA ASP A 92 -14.85 15.22 -3.34
C ASP A 92 -13.77 14.66 -2.41
N SER A 93 -14.13 13.62 -1.67
CA SER A 93 -13.24 13.01 -0.68
C SER A 93 -11.97 12.45 -1.31
N GLY A 94 -12.04 11.90 -2.54
CA GLY A 94 -10.90 11.24 -3.20
C GLY A 94 -10.18 10.18 -2.34
N ALA A 95 -10.79 9.73 -1.24
CA ALA A 95 -10.16 8.90 -0.23
C ALA A 95 -10.60 7.45 -0.44
N ASP A 96 -9.63 6.55 -0.55
CA ASP A 96 -9.88 5.12 -0.58
C ASP A 96 -10.19 4.60 0.84
N ARG A 97 -9.71 5.30 1.88
CA ARG A 97 -9.90 4.91 3.28
C ARG A 97 -9.90 6.09 4.23
N ILE A 98 -10.59 5.95 5.36
CA ILE A 98 -10.75 7.02 6.36
C ILE A 98 -10.26 6.55 7.74
N VAL A 99 -9.47 7.38 8.41
CA VAL A 99 -9.06 7.23 9.81
C VAL A 99 -9.69 8.35 10.63
N ARG A 100 -10.40 7.99 11.71
CA ARG A 100 -11.01 8.92 12.64
C ARG A 100 -10.35 8.82 14.01
N LYS A 101 -10.04 9.96 14.60
CA LYS A 101 -9.45 10.03 15.95
C LYS A 101 -10.16 11.09 16.80
N PRO A 102 -10.72 10.71 17.96
CA PRO A 102 -11.33 11.68 18.86
C PRO A 102 -10.27 12.60 19.45
N ILE A 103 -10.62 13.88 19.58
CA ILE A 103 -9.80 14.89 20.22
C ILE A 103 -10.21 14.92 21.69
N MET A 104 -9.33 14.43 22.55
CA MET A 104 -9.57 14.33 23.99
C MET A 104 -8.84 15.45 24.73
N HIS A 105 -9.53 16.03 25.71
CA HIS A 105 -8.95 16.96 26.67
C HIS A 105 -9.16 16.43 28.08
N SER A 106 -8.08 16.38 28.86
CA SER A 106 -8.14 16.00 30.28
C SER A 106 -8.20 17.25 31.14
N ALA A 107 -9.34 17.51 31.77
CA ALA A 107 -9.53 18.56 32.76
C ALA A 107 -10.04 17.96 34.06
N TYR A 108 -9.48 18.38 35.20
CA TYR A 108 -9.92 17.95 36.54
C TYR A 108 -9.97 16.42 36.76
N GLY A 109 -9.19 15.65 36.01
CA GLY A 109 -9.14 14.18 36.11
C GLY A 109 -10.19 13.45 35.27
N GLU A 110 -10.95 14.17 34.44
CA GLU A 110 -11.90 13.60 33.49
C GLU A 110 -11.42 13.82 32.05
N GLU A 111 -11.47 12.78 31.22
CA GLU A 111 -11.28 12.90 29.77
C GLU A 111 -12.60 13.29 29.11
N GLN A 112 -12.60 14.45 28.46
CA GLN A 112 -13.72 14.92 27.66
C GLN A 112 -13.33 14.95 26.18
N GLN A 113 -14.20 14.39 25.34
CA GLN A 113 -14.08 14.56 23.90
C GLN A 113 -14.56 15.98 23.53
N ILE A 114 -13.66 16.76 22.92
CA ILE A 114 -13.94 18.13 22.47
C ILE A 114 -14.07 18.26 20.95
N GLY A 115 -13.78 17.18 20.23
CA GLY A 115 -13.89 17.13 18.77
C GLY A 115 -13.45 15.79 18.18
N MET A 116 -13.24 15.78 16.88
CA MET A 116 -12.77 14.63 16.10
C MET A 116 -11.88 15.12 14.97
N VAL A 117 -10.80 14.41 14.67
CA VAL A 117 -10.07 14.59 13.41
C VAL A 117 -10.35 13.40 12.49
N GLU A 118 -10.61 13.71 11.23
CA GLU A 118 -10.76 12.74 10.16
C GLU A 118 -9.63 12.93 9.15
N VAL A 119 -8.99 11.83 8.78
CA VAL A 119 -7.91 11.78 7.79
C VAL A 119 -8.32 10.82 6.68
N GLY A 120 -8.50 11.36 5.47
CA GLY A 120 -8.69 10.57 4.25
C GLY A 120 -7.35 10.12 3.69
N LEU A 121 -7.22 8.85 3.33
CA LEU A 121 -6.01 8.24 2.78
C LEU A 121 -6.20 7.84 1.31
N ARG A 122 -5.16 8.03 0.50
CA ARG A 122 -5.07 7.58 -0.89
C ARG A 122 -4.20 6.34 -0.98
N GLU A 123 -4.66 5.35 -1.73
CA GLU A 123 -3.93 4.10 -2.03
C GLU A 123 -3.23 4.13 -3.40
N ASP A 124 -3.18 5.29 -4.07
CA ASP A 124 -2.52 5.47 -5.38
C ASP A 124 -1.08 4.94 -5.40
N SER A 125 -0.31 5.24 -4.35
CA SER A 125 1.07 4.80 -4.22
C SER A 125 1.18 3.27 -4.10
N ILE A 126 0.19 2.63 -3.47
CA ILE A 126 0.11 1.17 -3.36
C ILE A 126 -0.22 0.56 -4.72
N ARG A 127 -1.23 1.09 -5.43
CA ARG A 127 -1.60 0.63 -6.78
C ARG A 127 -0.41 0.68 -7.73
N VAL A 128 0.28 1.82 -7.78
CA VAL A 128 1.48 1.98 -8.63
C VAL A 128 2.59 1.00 -8.25
N ALA A 129 2.80 0.75 -6.96
CA ALA A 129 3.81 -0.21 -6.50
C ALA A 129 3.45 -1.65 -6.92
N VAL A 130 2.19 -2.05 -6.74
CA VAL A 130 1.69 -3.38 -7.12
C VAL A 130 1.76 -3.57 -8.64
N ASP A 131 1.33 -2.60 -9.44
CA ASP A 131 1.39 -2.68 -10.91
C ASP A 131 2.83 -2.84 -11.40
N LYS A 132 3.77 -2.11 -10.79
CA LYS A 132 5.20 -2.23 -11.12
C LYS A 132 5.76 -3.60 -10.73
N LEU A 133 5.31 -4.17 -9.61
CA LEU A 133 5.69 -5.51 -9.17
C LEU A 133 5.16 -6.57 -10.14
N GLU A 134 3.91 -6.45 -10.58
CA GLU A 134 3.31 -7.35 -11.57
C GLU A 134 4.07 -7.34 -12.90
N GLN A 135 4.43 -6.15 -13.40
CA GLN A 135 5.23 -6.02 -14.62
C GLN A 135 6.59 -6.69 -14.49
N ARG A 136 7.26 -6.56 -13.34
CA ARG A 136 8.53 -7.22 -13.06
C ARG A 136 8.36 -8.74 -12.99
N MET A 137 7.32 -9.23 -12.32
CA MET A 137 7.01 -10.66 -12.25
C MET A 137 6.77 -11.24 -13.64
N ALA A 138 6.01 -10.55 -14.49
CA ALA A 138 5.76 -10.98 -15.86
C ALA A 138 7.07 -11.13 -16.66
N GLY A 139 7.99 -10.19 -16.53
CA GLY A 139 9.32 -10.27 -17.15
C GLY A 139 10.14 -11.45 -16.64
N VAL A 140 10.23 -11.63 -15.32
CA VAL A 140 10.98 -12.74 -14.71
C VAL A 140 10.41 -14.11 -15.11
N VAL A 141 9.07 -14.22 -15.23
CA VAL A 141 8.41 -15.44 -15.71
C VAL A 141 8.71 -15.71 -17.18
N ASP A 142 8.70 -14.69 -18.04
CA ASP A 142 9.06 -14.84 -19.45
C ASP A 142 10.53 -15.26 -19.63
N ASP A 143 11.44 -14.62 -18.90
CA ASP A 143 12.86 -14.96 -18.89
C ASP A 143 13.10 -16.39 -18.40
N SER A 144 12.41 -16.81 -17.33
CA SER A 144 12.48 -18.18 -16.80
C SER A 144 11.97 -19.21 -17.81
N ARG A 145 10.88 -18.90 -18.52
CA ARG A 145 10.35 -19.77 -19.59
C ARG A 145 11.31 -19.87 -20.77
N ARG A 146 11.93 -18.77 -21.19
CA ARG A 146 12.93 -18.75 -22.27
C ARG A 146 14.18 -19.53 -21.89
N ALA A 147 14.74 -19.28 -20.70
CA ALA A 147 15.90 -20.01 -20.19
C ALA A 147 15.62 -21.53 -20.11
N ASN A 148 14.41 -21.91 -19.66
CA ASN A 148 13.99 -23.30 -19.68
C ASN A 148 13.89 -23.86 -21.10
N ALA A 149 13.29 -23.15 -22.05
CA ALA A 149 13.21 -23.58 -23.45
C ALA A 149 14.61 -23.76 -24.08
N GLU A 150 15.53 -22.82 -23.84
CA GLU A 150 16.92 -22.88 -24.32
C GLU A 150 17.71 -24.04 -23.69
N ALA A 151 17.58 -24.26 -22.39
CA ALA A 151 18.21 -25.39 -21.70
C ALA A 151 17.70 -26.73 -22.24
N THR A 152 16.39 -26.83 -22.49
CA THR A 152 15.78 -28.03 -23.06
C THR A 152 16.24 -28.26 -24.51
N SER A 153 16.31 -27.21 -25.33
CA SER A 153 16.85 -27.26 -26.69
C SER A 153 18.32 -27.73 -26.70
N THR A 154 19.14 -27.21 -25.79
CA THR A 154 20.57 -27.57 -25.68
C THR A 154 20.75 -29.03 -25.26
N ILE A 155 19.92 -29.52 -24.33
CA ILE A 155 19.93 -30.93 -23.92
C ILE A 155 19.45 -31.83 -25.07
N VAL A 156 18.38 -31.46 -25.78
CA VAL A 156 17.88 -32.22 -26.94
C VAL A 156 18.91 -32.24 -28.06
N GLN A 157 19.57 -31.12 -28.37
CA GLN A 157 20.64 -31.08 -29.37
C GLN A 157 21.83 -31.95 -28.96
N ARG A 158 22.25 -31.94 -27.68
CA ARG A 158 23.29 -32.85 -27.20
C ARG A 158 22.87 -34.31 -27.31
N ILE A 159 21.63 -34.66 -26.96
CA ILE A 159 21.10 -36.02 -27.11
C ILE A 159 21.07 -36.44 -28.59
N VAL A 160 20.61 -35.58 -29.50
CA VAL A 160 20.57 -35.86 -30.94
C VAL A 160 21.98 -35.99 -31.53
N VAL A 161 22.92 -35.15 -31.10
CA VAL A 161 24.33 -35.22 -31.51
C VAL A 161 24.98 -36.51 -31.00
N PHE A 162 24.72 -36.94 -29.76
CA PHE A 162 25.19 -38.23 -29.26
C PHE A 162 24.51 -39.43 -29.96
N ALA A 163 23.23 -39.31 -30.34
CA ALA A 163 22.53 -40.33 -31.11
C ALA A 163 23.00 -40.42 -32.58
N LEU A 164 23.46 -39.32 -33.18
CA LEU A 164 24.01 -39.27 -34.54
C LEU A 164 25.51 -39.59 -34.62
N LEU A 165 26.28 -39.37 -33.53
CA LEU A 165 27.74 -39.61 -33.50
C LEU A 165 28.17 -40.98 -32.94
N GLY A 166 27.24 -41.86 -32.54
CA GLY A 166 27.48 -43.30 -32.50
C GLY A 166 27.34 -44.01 -31.14
N ILE A 167 26.31 -44.86 -31.06
CA ILE A 167 26.31 -46.22 -30.51
C ILE A 167 25.34 -46.97 -31.45
N VAL A 168 25.67 -47.92 -32.33
CA VAL A 168 26.71 -48.98 -32.41
C VAL A 168 28.15 -48.51 -32.40
#